data_AF-B8CBV5-F1
#
_entry.id   AF-B8CBV5-F1
#
_cell.length_a   1.000
_cell.length_b   1.000
_cell.length_c   1.000
_cell.angle_alpha   90.00
_cell.angle_beta   90.00
_cell.angle_gamma   90.00
#
_symmetry.space_group_name_H-M   'P 1'
#
loop_
_entity.id
_entity.type
_entity.pdbx_description
1 polymer ?
#
loop_
_entity_poly.entity_id
_entity_poly.type
_entity_poly.pdbx_seq_one_letter_code
_entity_poly.pdbx_strand_id
1 'polypeptide(L)'
;MRQRAWTVLTGVDVIMAERVGDYENLVKKAEEDSGVVLETIERDIHRTFPRHYLFHNGLDEDERALRRVLRAYSVYDSEVGYCQGMNFIAAMFLTFLSEEEAFWLLVVVMNEEPYKLRELFGEDMAGTHEVLYIAEKLMHQFLPKLSQHMEAESIHISMFVTQWLLTVYTSTFPFELVSRVWDSFMVEGWKVVYRVMLALLEEASKDLMGLHFEQILNFFRDFPQTVDGQTVMARSLKIS
;
A
#
# COMPACT_ATOMS: atom_id res chain seq x y z
N MET A 1 14.68 14.24 -2.60
CA MET A 1 15.40 13.23 -3.42
C MET A 1 14.49 12.12 -3.92
N ARG A 2 13.47 11.68 -3.15
CA ARG A 2 12.51 10.64 -3.58
C ARG A 2 11.87 10.90 -4.94
N GLN A 3 11.40 12.12 -5.20
CA GLN A 3 10.79 12.49 -6.49
C GLN A 3 11.60 11.98 -7.68
N ARG A 4 12.84 12.48 -7.82
CA ARG A 4 13.74 12.09 -8.91
C ARG A 4 14.16 10.62 -8.86
N ALA A 5 14.33 10.05 -7.67
CA ALA A 5 14.76 8.67 -7.53
C ALA A 5 13.69 7.70 -8.03
N TRP A 6 12.44 7.88 -7.57
CA TRP A 6 11.34 7.00 -7.94
C TRP A 6 11.00 7.13 -9.40
N THR A 7 10.95 8.34 -9.95
CA THR A 7 10.63 8.53 -11.38
C THR A 7 11.65 7.84 -12.29
N VAL A 8 12.95 7.99 -11.99
CA VAL A 8 14.01 7.34 -12.79
C VAL A 8 14.05 5.82 -12.58
N LEU A 9 13.88 5.33 -11.35
CA LEU A 9 13.88 3.89 -11.06
C LEU A 9 12.73 3.14 -11.74
N THR A 10 11.59 3.82 -11.89
CA THR A 10 10.37 3.24 -12.46
C THR A 10 10.15 3.59 -13.93
N GLY A 11 11.01 4.44 -14.52
CA GLY A 11 10.87 4.90 -15.90
C GLY A 11 9.71 5.86 -16.13
N VAL A 12 9.11 6.43 -15.08
CA VAL A 12 8.02 7.42 -15.19
C VAL A 12 8.47 8.66 -15.98
N ASP A 13 9.73 9.06 -15.84
CA ASP A 13 10.30 10.17 -16.62
C ASP A 13 10.28 9.89 -18.14
N VAL A 14 10.56 8.65 -18.54
CA VAL A 14 10.47 8.20 -19.93
C VAL A 14 9.00 8.13 -20.38
N ILE A 15 8.12 7.53 -19.56
CA ILE A 15 6.69 7.42 -19.89
C ILE A 15 6.07 8.79 -20.13
N MET A 16 6.34 9.77 -19.26
CA MET A 16 5.82 11.13 -19.42
C MET A 16 6.35 11.83 -20.67
N ALA A 17 7.61 11.58 -21.06
CA ALA A 17 8.18 12.13 -22.28
C ALA A 17 7.55 11.53 -23.56
N GLU A 18 7.11 10.26 -23.50
CA GLU A 18 6.50 9.56 -24.63
C GLU A 18 4.97 9.76 -24.71
N ARG A 19 4.31 10.03 -23.58
CA ARG A 19 2.84 10.10 -23.44
C ARG A 19 2.33 11.50 -23.07
N VAL A 20 2.97 12.52 -23.65
CA VAL A 20 2.62 13.92 -23.39
C VAL A 20 1.15 14.18 -23.71
N GLY A 21 0.39 14.69 -22.72
CA GLY A 21 -1.02 15.04 -22.87
C GLY A 21 -2.00 13.91 -22.55
N ASP A 22 -1.52 12.67 -22.36
CA ASP A 22 -2.39 11.52 -22.08
C ASP A 22 -3.08 11.68 -20.73
N TYR A 23 -2.37 12.12 -19.69
CA TYR A 23 -2.95 12.33 -18.37
C TYR A 23 -4.07 13.38 -18.40
N GLU A 24 -3.86 14.53 -19.03
CA GLU A 24 -4.88 15.57 -19.16
C GLU A 24 -6.11 15.10 -19.94
N ASN A 25 -5.90 14.26 -20.97
CA ASN A 25 -7.00 13.65 -21.71
C ASN A 25 -7.80 12.67 -20.85
N LEU A 26 -7.13 11.88 -20.02
CA LEU A 26 -7.78 10.97 -19.07
C LEU A 26 -8.56 11.73 -18.01
N VAL A 27 -8.01 12.82 -17.46
CA VAL A 27 -8.71 13.68 -16.50
C VAL A 27 -9.99 14.24 -17.11
N LYS A 28 -9.92 14.79 -18.34
CA LYS A 28 -11.12 15.30 -19.05
C LYS A 28 -12.16 14.21 -19.28
N LYS A 29 -11.73 13.04 -19.76
CA LYS A 29 -12.63 11.91 -19.97
C LYS A 29 -13.27 11.45 -18.66
N ALA A 30 -12.51 11.49 -17.56
CA ALA A 30 -13.00 11.10 -16.26
C ALA A 30 -14.01 12.11 -15.68
N GLU A 31 -13.94 13.41 -16.05
CA GLU A 31 -14.94 14.41 -15.65
C GLU A 31 -16.33 14.12 -16.22
N GLU A 32 -16.41 13.51 -17.41
CA GLU A 32 -17.66 13.11 -18.05
C GLU A 32 -18.30 11.88 -17.40
N ASP A 33 -17.52 11.10 -16.64
CA ASP A 33 -17.98 9.91 -15.94
C ASP A 33 -18.52 10.26 -14.55
N SER A 34 -19.82 10.03 -14.35
CA SER A 34 -20.55 10.25 -13.09
C SER A 34 -21.02 8.93 -12.45
N GLY A 35 -20.39 7.80 -12.78
CA GLY A 35 -20.78 6.47 -12.32
C GLY A 35 -20.49 6.16 -10.84
N VAL A 36 -20.85 4.94 -10.42
CA VAL A 36 -20.69 4.39 -9.06
C VAL A 36 -19.24 4.45 -8.52
N VAL A 37 -18.26 4.41 -9.42
CA VAL A 37 -16.83 4.55 -9.10
C VAL A 37 -16.55 5.90 -8.44
N LEU A 38 -17.19 6.98 -8.90
CA LEU A 38 -17.02 8.32 -8.35
C LEU A 38 -17.47 8.40 -6.89
N GLU A 39 -18.66 7.88 -6.57
CA GLU A 39 -19.18 7.88 -5.19
C GLU A 39 -18.25 7.14 -4.24
N THR A 40 -17.64 6.04 -4.72
CA THR A 40 -16.68 5.25 -3.95
C THR A 40 -15.39 6.04 -3.70
N ILE A 41 -14.86 6.71 -4.72
CA ILE A 41 -13.67 7.57 -4.60
C ILE A 41 -13.92 8.73 -3.63
N GLU A 42 -15.04 9.45 -3.73
CA GLU A 42 -15.34 10.58 -2.84
C GLU A 42 -15.38 10.17 -1.37
N ARG A 43 -16.07 9.07 -1.07
CA ARG A 43 -16.11 8.51 0.29
C ARG A 43 -14.72 8.16 0.81
N ASP A 44 -13.84 7.70 -0.08
CA ASP A 44 -12.51 7.23 0.28
C ASP A 44 -11.51 8.36 0.49
N ILE A 45 -11.60 9.43 -0.28
CA ILE A 45 -10.79 10.65 -0.08
C ILE A 45 -10.98 11.16 1.35
N HIS A 46 -12.23 11.30 1.80
CA HIS A 46 -12.53 11.80 3.13
C HIS A 46 -11.98 10.96 4.30
N ARG A 47 -11.71 9.66 4.10
CA ARG A 47 -11.07 8.81 5.14
C ARG A 47 -9.55 8.70 4.99
N THR A 48 -9.00 9.11 3.85
CA THR A 48 -7.55 9.13 3.58
C THR A 48 -6.89 10.28 4.31
N PHE A 49 -7.46 11.47 4.17
CA PHE A 49 -6.93 12.74 4.66
C PHE A 49 -6.86 12.88 6.19
N PRO A 50 -7.87 12.47 6.98
CA PRO A 50 -7.83 12.64 8.45
C PRO A 50 -6.75 11.81 9.13
N ARG A 51 -6.32 10.70 8.50
CA ARG A 51 -5.39 9.73 9.08
C ARG A 51 -3.94 9.95 8.68
N HIS A 52 -3.70 10.72 7.63
CA HIS A 52 -2.38 10.88 7.07
C HIS A 52 -1.81 12.26 7.47
N TYR A 53 -0.85 12.27 8.40
CA TYR A 53 -0.36 13.52 9.01
C TYR A 53 0.22 14.53 8.02
N LEU A 54 0.62 14.10 6.81
CA LEU A 54 1.09 15.02 5.76
C LEU A 54 -0.02 15.88 5.16
N PHE A 55 -1.30 15.54 5.38
CA PHE A 55 -2.44 16.31 4.91
C PHE A 55 -3.25 16.94 6.05
N HIS A 56 -2.65 17.07 7.25
CA HIS A 56 -3.30 17.70 8.42
C HIS A 56 -3.75 19.15 8.18
N ASN A 57 -3.30 19.78 7.09
CA ASN A 57 -3.71 21.12 6.68
C ASN A 57 -4.81 21.14 5.60
N GLY A 58 -5.33 19.98 5.17
CA GLY A 58 -6.54 19.87 4.33
C GLY A 58 -6.60 20.93 3.23
N LEU A 59 -5.54 21.09 2.44
CA LEU A 59 -5.59 22.01 1.32
C LEU A 59 -6.54 21.38 0.30
N ASP A 60 -7.63 22.06 -0.02
CA ASP A 60 -8.61 21.58 -1.01
C ASP A 60 -7.94 21.13 -2.32
N GLU A 61 -6.75 21.65 -2.64
CA GLU A 61 -5.98 21.21 -3.81
C GLU A 61 -5.46 19.78 -3.71
N ASP A 62 -5.00 19.32 -2.55
CA ASP A 62 -4.46 17.96 -2.39
C ASP A 62 -5.58 16.92 -2.55
N GLU A 63 -6.78 17.19 -2.00
CA GLU A 63 -7.96 16.34 -2.21
C GLU A 63 -8.39 16.34 -3.68
N ARG A 64 -8.32 17.50 -4.35
CA ARG A 64 -8.60 17.61 -5.79
C ARG A 64 -7.61 16.83 -6.64
N ALA A 65 -6.31 16.91 -6.33
CA ALA A 65 -5.27 16.17 -7.01
C ALA A 65 -5.47 14.65 -6.83
N LEU A 66 -5.71 14.19 -5.60
CA LEU A 66 -6.00 12.78 -5.33
C LEU A 66 -7.23 12.30 -6.11
N ARG A 67 -8.31 13.10 -6.13
CA ARG A 67 -9.51 12.81 -6.90
C ARG A 67 -9.22 12.66 -8.38
N ARG A 68 -8.47 13.59 -8.99
CA ARG A 68 -8.12 13.54 -10.41
C ARG A 68 -7.29 12.31 -10.74
N VAL A 69 -6.25 12.02 -9.94
CA VAL A 69 -5.40 10.83 -10.12
C VAL A 69 -6.22 9.54 -10.07
N LEU A 70 -7.05 9.35 -9.04
CA LEU A 70 -7.83 8.12 -8.88
C LEU A 70 -8.90 7.96 -9.98
N ARG A 71 -9.59 9.05 -10.36
CA ARG A 71 -10.56 9.01 -11.44
C ARG A 71 -9.88 8.73 -12.79
N ALA A 72 -8.76 9.38 -13.07
CA ALA A 72 -7.98 9.13 -14.28
C ALA A 72 -7.52 7.67 -14.35
N TYR A 73 -7.05 7.10 -13.23
CA TYR A 73 -6.66 5.68 -13.16
C TYR A 73 -7.84 4.75 -13.45
N SER A 74 -9.02 5.01 -12.88
CA SER A 74 -10.19 4.18 -13.13
C SER A 74 -10.65 4.17 -14.58
N VAL A 75 -10.35 5.24 -15.34
CA VAL A 75 -10.61 5.32 -16.77
C VAL A 75 -9.50 4.67 -17.59
N TYR A 76 -8.26 4.75 -17.11
CA TYR A 76 -7.09 4.14 -17.75
C TYR A 76 -7.17 2.61 -17.74
N ASP A 77 -7.51 2.02 -16.59
CA ASP A 77 -7.66 0.59 -16.40
C ASP A 77 -9.11 0.28 -15.96
N SER A 78 -10.04 0.33 -16.92
CA SER A 78 -11.48 0.18 -16.64
C SER A 78 -11.88 -1.23 -16.17
N GLU A 79 -11.03 -2.24 -16.36
CA GLU A 79 -11.29 -3.59 -15.89
C GLU A 79 -11.15 -3.67 -14.37
N VAL A 80 -10.14 -3.02 -13.80
CA VAL A 80 -10.00 -2.89 -12.33
C VAL A 80 -10.79 -1.68 -11.81
N GLY A 81 -10.82 -0.60 -12.58
CA GLY A 81 -11.41 0.67 -12.18
C GLY A 81 -10.71 1.25 -10.96
N TYR A 82 -11.48 1.46 -9.89
CA TYR A 82 -10.98 1.88 -8.59
C TYR A 82 -11.30 0.81 -7.54
N CYS A 83 -10.28 0.41 -6.79
CA CYS A 83 -10.46 -0.43 -5.62
C CYS A 83 -10.01 0.27 -4.34
N GLN A 84 -10.73 0.00 -3.25
CA GLN A 84 -10.39 0.51 -1.92
C GLN A 84 -8.95 0.10 -1.56
N GLY A 85 -8.15 1.08 -1.15
CA GLY A 85 -6.72 0.89 -0.87
C GLY A 85 -5.85 1.75 -1.79
N MET A 86 -6.25 1.92 -3.05
CA MET A 86 -5.53 2.74 -4.04
C MET A 86 -5.41 4.20 -3.59
N ASN A 87 -6.42 4.72 -2.91
CA ASN A 87 -6.43 6.06 -2.33
C ASN A 87 -5.23 6.31 -1.40
N PHE A 88 -4.82 5.33 -0.59
CA PHE A 88 -3.67 5.50 0.32
C PHE A 88 -2.34 5.49 -0.44
N ILE A 89 -2.23 4.66 -1.48
CA ILE A 89 -1.03 4.58 -2.34
C ILE A 89 -0.87 5.89 -3.13
N ALA A 90 -1.92 6.33 -3.81
CA ALA A 90 -1.92 7.56 -4.61
C ALA A 90 -1.67 8.80 -3.74
N ALA A 91 -2.28 8.86 -2.55
CA ALA A 91 -2.02 9.95 -1.60
C ALA A 91 -0.56 9.97 -1.17
N MET A 92 0.06 8.81 -0.93
CA MET A 92 1.48 8.73 -0.59
C MET A 92 2.35 9.27 -1.74
N PHE A 93 2.06 8.92 -3.00
CA PHE A 93 2.81 9.45 -4.15
C PHE A 93 2.72 10.96 -4.28
N LEU A 94 1.52 11.54 -4.11
CA LEU A 94 1.29 12.98 -4.17
C LEU A 94 2.06 13.78 -3.10
N THR A 95 2.57 13.12 -2.04
CA THR A 95 3.42 13.79 -1.04
C THR A 95 4.83 14.10 -1.56
N PHE A 96 5.27 13.42 -2.62
CA PHE A 96 6.63 13.52 -3.16
C PHE A 96 6.67 13.93 -4.62
N LEU A 97 5.58 13.73 -5.35
CA LEU A 97 5.51 13.84 -6.80
C LEU A 97 4.52 14.93 -7.22
N SER A 98 4.68 15.46 -8.42
CA SER A 98 3.60 16.17 -9.09
C SER A 98 2.43 15.22 -9.38
N GLU A 99 1.28 15.81 -9.69
CA GLU A 99 0.05 15.05 -9.93
C GLU A 99 0.18 14.03 -11.07
N GLU A 100 0.75 14.44 -12.20
CA GLU A 100 0.94 13.56 -13.35
C GLU A 100 2.00 12.48 -13.07
N GLU A 101 3.10 12.83 -12.39
CA GLU A 101 4.11 11.85 -11.95
C GLU A 101 3.48 10.80 -11.02
N ALA A 102 2.60 11.22 -10.10
CA ALA A 102 1.90 10.31 -9.19
C ALA A 102 0.94 9.38 -9.94
N PHE A 103 0.23 9.89 -10.95
CA PHE A 103 -0.62 9.08 -11.82
C PHE A 103 0.18 8.00 -12.56
N TRP A 104 1.27 8.39 -13.24
CA TRP A 104 2.06 7.42 -13.99
C TRP A 104 2.79 6.43 -13.08
N LEU A 105 3.24 6.87 -11.90
CA LEU A 105 3.80 5.94 -10.93
C LEU A 105 2.75 4.94 -10.44
N LEU A 106 1.49 5.37 -10.23
CA LEU A 106 0.39 4.47 -9.92
C LEU A 106 0.17 3.45 -11.04
N VAL A 107 0.17 3.88 -12.30
CA VAL A 107 0.09 2.98 -13.46
C VAL A 107 1.23 1.95 -13.44
N VAL A 108 2.47 2.38 -13.20
CA VAL A 108 3.63 1.48 -13.17
C VAL A 108 3.53 0.45 -12.05
N VAL A 109 3.29 0.85 -10.81
CA VAL A 109 3.26 -0.09 -9.67
C VAL A 109 2.09 -1.07 -9.75
N MET A 110 1.03 -0.69 -10.46
CA MET A 110 -0.10 -1.58 -10.71
C MET A 110 0.23 -2.63 -11.76
N ASN A 111 0.87 -2.25 -12.86
CA ASN A 111 0.95 -3.09 -14.06
C ASN A 111 2.31 -3.77 -14.30
N GLU A 112 3.39 -3.18 -13.82
CA GLU A 112 4.74 -3.60 -14.18
C GLU A 112 5.40 -4.48 -13.10
N GLU A 113 6.29 -5.36 -13.54
CA GLU A 113 7.22 -6.05 -12.64
C GLU A 113 8.23 -5.06 -12.07
N PRO A 114 8.67 -5.21 -10.80
CA PRO A 114 8.41 -6.33 -9.89
C PRO A 114 7.20 -6.12 -8.95
N TYR A 115 6.25 -5.24 -9.31
CA TYR A 115 5.21 -4.75 -8.40
C TYR A 115 3.87 -5.46 -8.58
N LYS A 116 3.32 -5.47 -9.80
CA LYS A 116 2.07 -6.16 -10.17
C LYS A 116 0.90 -5.97 -9.19
N LEU A 117 0.76 -4.79 -8.58
CA LEU A 117 -0.27 -4.57 -7.55
C LEU A 117 -1.71 -4.73 -8.09
N ARG A 118 -1.92 -4.59 -9.40
CA ARG A 118 -3.21 -4.80 -10.07
C ARG A 118 -3.82 -6.16 -9.75
N GLU A 119 -3.00 -7.21 -9.65
CA GLU A 119 -3.44 -8.59 -9.42
C GLU A 119 -4.08 -8.79 -8.04
N LEU A 120 -3.82 -7.88 -7.09
CA LEU A 120 -4.44 -7.88 -5.77
C LEU A 120 -5.89 -7.42 -5.79
N PHE A 121 -6.28 -6.65 -6.82
CA PHE A 121 -7.57 -5.95 -6.89
C PHE A 121 -8.55 -6.56 -7.91
N GLY A 122 -8.20 -7.70 -8.51
CA GLY A 122 -9.08 -8.45 -9.42
C GLY A 122 -10.31 -9.04 -8.71
N GLU A 123 -11.36 -9.34 -9.48
CA GLU A 123 -12.65 -9.83 -8.94
C GLU A 123 -12.53 -11.12 -8.12
N ASP A 124 -11.61 -12.02 -8.48
CA ASP A 124 -11.38 -13.28 -7.79
C ASP A 124 -10.38 -13.19 -6.63
N MET A 125 -9.77 -12.01 -6.44
CA MET A 125 -8.76 -11.75 -5.41
C MET A 125 -7.60 -12.77 -5.46
N ALA A 126 -7.30 -13.35 -6.62
CA ALA A 126 -6.29 -14.41 -6.76
C ALA A 126 -4.91 -13.96 -6.27
N GLY A 127 -4.47 -12.75 -6.66
CA GLY A 127 -3.22 -12.17 -6.18
C GLY A 127 -3.21 -11.92 -4.67
N THR A 128 -4.36 -11.54 -4.10
CA THR A 128 -4.50 -11.42 -2.63
C THR A 128 -4.30 -12.77 -1.94
N HIS A 129 -4.92 -13.82 -2.45
CA HIS A 129 -4.77 -15.17 -1.91
C HIS A 129 -3.33 -15.68 -2.02
N GLU A 130 -2.66 -15.45 -3.15
CA GLU A 130 -1.26 -15.80 -3.34
C GLU A 130 -0.35 -15.06 -2.35
N VAL A 131 -0.52 -13.74 -2.22
CA VAL A 131 0.30 -12.93 -1.32
C VAL A 131 0.12 -13.36 0.13
N LEU A 132 -1.11 -13.68 0.55
CA LEU A 132 -1.41 -14.17 1.89
C LEU A 132 -0.89 -15.58 2.13
N TYR A 133 -0.92 -16.45 1.11
CA TYR A 133 -0.33 -17.79 1.19
C TYR A 133 1.19 -17.72 1.41
N ILE A 134 1.89 -16.88 0.65
CA ILE A 134 3.32 -16.63 0.82
C ILE A 134 3.59 -16.10 2.23
N ALA A 135 2.80 -15.13 2.70
CA ALA A 135 2.93 -14.57 4.04
C ALA A 135 2.78 -15.64 5.14
N GLU A 136 1.79 -16.54 5.01
CA GLU A 136 1.59 -17.66 5.92
C GLU A 136 2.82 -18.58 5.95
N LYS A 137 3.32 -19.01 4.78
CA LYS A 137 4.50 -19.88 4.70
C LYS A 137 5.76 -19.24 5.27
N LEU A 138 5.95 -17.95 5.04
CA LEU A 138 7.07 -17.22 5.61
C LEU A 138 6.94 -17.11 7.14
N MET A 139 5.74 -16.86 7.68
CA MET A 139 5.53 -16.86 9.13
C MET A 139 5.83 -18.25 9.74
N HIS A 140 5.37 -19.34 9.12
CA HIS A 140 5.70 -20.70 9.56
C HIS A 140 7.21 -20.97 9.54
N GLN A 141 7.90 -20.55 8.49
CA GLN A 141 9.32 -20.82 8.31
C GLN A 141 10.20 -19.99 9.25
N PHE A 142 9.96 -18.69 9.34
CA PHE A 142 10.83 -17.75 10.04
C PHE A 142 10.40 -17.49 11.49
N LEU A 143 9.11 -17.64 11.81
CA LEU A 143 8.55 -17.38 13.13
C LEU A 143 7.71 -18.58 13.64
N PRO A 144 8.26 -19.81 13.68
CA PRO A 144 7.48 -21.03 13.93
C PRO A 144 6.77 -21.04 15.29
N LYS A 145 7.37 -20.43 16.32
CA LYS A 145 6.75 -20.33 17.66
C LYS A 145 5.51 -19.42 17.66
N LEU A 146 5.62 -18.27 17.00
CA LEU A 146 4.49 -17.35 16.85
C LEU A 146 3.40 -18.01 16.02
N SER A 147 3.78 -18.65 14.92
CA SER A 147 2.84 -19.36 14.04
C SER A 147 2.06 -20.43 14.80
N GLN A 148 2.74 -21.29 15.58
CA GLN A 148 2.09 -22.32 16.39
C GLN A 148 1.14 -21.72 17.44
N HIS A 149 1.52 -20.59 18.05
CA HIS A 149 0.66 -19.90 19.01
C HIS A 149 -0.60 -19.34 18.34
N MET A 150 -0.47 -18.70 17.17
CA MET A 150 -1.61 -18.20 16.40
C MET A 150 -2.57 -19.33 16.01
N GLU A 151 -2.04 -20.47 15.55
CA GLU A 151 -2.85 -21.65 15.25
C GLU A 151 -3.59 -22.18 16.47
N ALA A 152 -2.92 -22.27 17.63
CA ALA A 152 -3.54 -22.72 18.88
C ALA A 152 -4.70 -21.81 19.32
N GLU A 153 -4.58 -20.51 19.05
CA GLU A 153 -5.61 -19.50 19.32
C GLU A 153 -6.60 -19.33 18.15
N SER A 154 -6.55 -20.19 17.12
CA SER A 154 -7.42 -20.13 15.93
C SER A 154 -7.35 -18.79 15.17
N ILE A 155 -6.19 -18.15 15.17
CA ILE A 155 -5.92 -16.93 14.42
C ILE A 155 -5.25 -17.25 13.10
N HIS A 156 -5.89 -16.80 12.02
CA HIS A 156 -5.32 -16.87 10.68
C HIS A 156 -4.58 -15.57 10.35
N ILE A 157 -3.44 -15.66 9.65
CA ILE A 157 -2.58 -14.50 9.35
C ILE A 157 -3.34 -13.37 8.62
N SER A 158 -4.28 -13.73 7.74
CA SER A 158 -5.12 -12.78 7.01
C SER A 158 -5.97 -11.88 7.89
N MET A 159 -6.23 -12.25 9.16
CA MET A 159 -7.01 -11.43 10.09
C MET A 159 -6.31 -10.10 10.43
N PHE A 160 -4.98 -10.01 10.30
CA PHE A 160 -4.22 -8.81 10.64
C PHE A 160 -3.29 -8.31 9.53
N VAL A 161 -2.74 -9.17 8.65
CA VAL A 161 -1.79 -8.70 7.61
C VAL A 161 -2.44 -8.23 6.31
N THR A 162 -3.71 -8.56 6.05
CA THR A 162 -4.33 -8.31 4.73
C THR A 162 -4.19 -6.84 4.30
N GLN A 163 -4.59 -5.90 5.16
CA GLN A 163 -4.48 -4.47 4.85
C GLN A 163 -3.02 -3.99 4.75
N TRP A 164 -2.10 -4.64 5.46
CA TRP A 164 -0.67 -4.29 5.40
C TRP A 164 -0.11 -4.62 4.03
N LEU A 165 -0.46 -5.78 3.47
CA LEU A 165 0.08 -6.23 2.19
C LEU A 165 -0.63 -5.58 0.99
N LEU A 166 -1.96 -5.49 1.02
CA LEU A 166 -2.75 -4.91 -0.09
C LEU A 166 -2.44 -3.44 -0.37
N THR A 167 -2.09 -2.69 0.67
CA THR A 167 -1.80 -1.26 0.55
C THR A 167 -0.31 -0.95 0.69
N VAL A 168 0.55 -1.99 0.75
CA VAL A 168 1.99 -1.85 1.03
C VAL A 168 2.21 -0.90 2.21
N TYR A 169 1.53 -1.20 3.32
CA TYR A 169 1.51 -0.51 4.61
C TYR A 169 0.90 0.90 4.64
N THR A 170 0.54 1.49 3.49
CA THR A 170 0.10 2.89 3.39
C THR A 170 -1.17 3.21 4.17
N SER A 171 -2.07 2.25 4.38
CA SER A 171 -3.35 2.48 5.08
C SER A 171 -3.26 2.46 6.60
N THR A 172 -2.20 1.89 7.16
CA THR A 172 -2.21 1.39 8.55
C THR A 172 -1.01 1.85 9.37
N PHE A 173 0.16 1.99 8.78
CA PHE A 173 1.39 2.31 9.50
C PHE A 173 1.79 3.78 9.39
N PRO A 174 2.60 4.30 10.34
CA PRO A 174 3.16 5.63 10.27
C PRO A 174 3.94 5.85 8.97
N PHE A 175 3.79 7.03 8.38
CA PHE A 175 4.46 7.40 7.12
C PHE A 175 5.98 7.21 7.16
N GLU A 176 6.58 7.37 8.34
CA GLU A 176 8.01 7.19 8.56
C GLU A 176 8.46 5.77 8.17
N LEU A 177 7.70 4.75 8.55
CA LEU A 177 7.90 3.38 8.08
C LEU A 177 7.52 3.25 6.61
N VAL A 178 6.30 3.67 6.25
CA VAL A 178 5.74 3.50 4.90
C VAL A 178 6.68 4.04 3.83
N SER A 179 7.16 5.27 3.96
CA SER A 179 8.08 5.89 2.99
C SER A 179 9.37 5.11 2.78
N ARG A 180 9.91 4.46 3.82
CA ARG A 180 11.11 3.60 3.72
C ARG A 180 10.82 2.24 3.11
N VAL A 181 9.65 1.66 3.40
CA VAL A 181 9.20 0.45 2.72
C VAL A 181 9.10 0.74 1.23
N TRP A 182 8.47 1.85 0.85
CA TRP A 182 8.30 2.24 -0.55
C TRP A 182 9.63 2.57 -1.24
N ASP A 183 10.58 3.23 -0.57
CA ASP A 183 11.93 3.43 -1.11
C ASP A 183 12.59 2.10 -1.52
N SER A 184 12.42 1.05 -0.70
CA SER A 184 12.99 -0.27 -0.96
C SER A 184 12.13 -1.08 -1.94
N PHE A 185 10.81 -0.90 -1.89
CA PHE A 185 9.85 -1.59 -2.76
C PHE A 185 10.10 -1.22 -4.21
N MET A 186 10.38 0.06 -4.48
CA MET A 186 10.75 0.56 -5.81
C MET A 186 11.95 -0.17 -6.43
N VAL A 187 12.81 -0.80 -5.63
CA VAL A 187 14.01 -1.51 -6.09
C VAL A 187 13.86 -3.03 -6.03
N GLU A 188 13.31 -3.56 -4.93
CA GLU A 188 13.27 -5.00 -4.63
C GLU A 188 11.91 -5.67 -4.89
N GLY A 189 10.85 -4.89 -5.15
CA GLY A 189 9.48 -5.39 -5.26
C GLY A 189 9.01 -6.08 -3.97
N TRP A 190 8.18 -7.11 -4.11
CA TRP A 190 7.53 -7.81 -3.00
C TRP A 190 8.45 -8.37 -1.91
N LYS A 191 9.72 -8.63 -2.23
CA LYS A 191 10.68 -9.18 -1.27
C LYS A 191 10.79 -8.32 0.00
N VAL A 192 10.86 -7.00 -0.14
CA VAL A 192 10.97 -6.13 1.04
C VAL A 192 9.67 -6.08 1.84
N VAL A 193 8.52 -6.19 1.17
CA VAL A 193 7.21 -6.20 1.82
C VAL A 193 7.16 -7.36 2.82
N TYR A 194 7.47 -8.58 2.39
CA TYR A 194 7.49 -9.73 3.29
C TYR A 194 8.53 -9.64 4.41
N ARG A 195 9.72 -9.11 4.12
CA ARG A 195 10.76 -8.89 5.14
C ARG A 195 10.28 -7.93 6.23
N VAL A 196 9.59 -6.87 5.84
CA VAL A 196 9.01 -5.90 6.79
C VAL A 196 7.90 -6.55 7.61
N MET A 197 7.01 -7.32 6.97
CA MET A 197 6.00 -8.11 7.68
C MET A 197 6.63 -9.03 8.74
N LEU A 198 7.67 -9.79 8.39
CA LEU A 198 8.35 -10.68 9.33
C LEU A 198 9.02 -9.90 10.47
N ALA A 199 9.68 -8.77 10.18
CA ALA A 199 10.30 -7.94 11.22
C ALA A 199 9.26 -7.35 12.20
N LEU A 200 8.10 -6.93 11.68
CA LEU A 200 6.96 -6.47 12.48
C LEU A 200 6.41 -7.59 13.37
N LEU A 201 6.24 -8.80 12.82
CA LEU A 201 5.73 -9.94 13.58
C LEU A 201 6.74 -10.44 14.62
N GLU A 202 8.04 -10.40 14.33
CA GLU A 202 9.09 -10.71 15.30
C GLU A 202 9.08 -9.71 16.46
N GLU A 203 8.88 -8.42 16.18
CA GLU A 203 8.71 -7.38 17.19
C GLU A 203 7.48 -7.63 18.06
N ALA A 204 6.33 -7.83 17.42
CA ALA A 204 5.05 -8.11 18.08
C ALA A 204 5.09 -9.39 18.90
N SER A 205 5.87 -10.40 18.48
CA SER A 205 5.97 -11.69 19.17
C SER A 205 6.40 -11.56 20.63
N LYS A 206 7.06 -10.47 21.03
CA LYS A 206 7.47 -10.28 22.44
C LYS A 206 6.28 -10.10 23.37
N ASP A 207 5.21 -9.48 22.87
CA ASP A 207 4.03 -9.12 23.65
C ASP A 207 2.84 -10.06 23.37
N LEU A 208 2.86 -10.75 22.23
CA LEU A 208 1.79 -11.66 21.82
C LEU A 208 1.83 -13.01 22.55
N MET A 209 3.00 -13.50 22.96
CA MET A 209 3.13 -14.84 23.53
C MET A 209 2.36 -14.96 24.84
N GLY A 210 1.25 -15.71 24.81
CA GLY A 210 0.38 -15.94 25.97
C GLY A 210 -0.88 -15.07 25.99
N LEU A 211 -1.11 -14.26 24.94
CA LEU A 211 -2.40 -13.64 24.71
C LEU A 211 -3.38 -14.63 24.06
N HIS A 212 -4.67 -14.45 24.32
CA HIS A 212 -5.72 -15.25 23.67
C HIS A 212 -6.34 -14.52 22.48
N PHE A 213 -7.15 -15.24 21.68
CA PHE A 213 -7.78 -14.75 20.44
C PHE A 213 -8.14 -13.25 20.43
N GLU A 214 -9.03 -12.80 21.33
CA GLU A 214 -9.49 -11.40 21.35
C GLU A 214 -8.37 -10.40 21.68
N GLN A 215 -7.45 -10.76 22.58
CA GLN A 215 -6.34 -9.92 22.99
C GLN A 215 -5.34 -9.73 21.86
N ILE A 216 -5.09 -10.79 21.08
CA ILE A 216 -4.22 -10.72 19.89
C ILE A 216 -4.82 -9.80 18.83
N LEU A 217 -6.12 -9.92 18.54
CA LEU A 217 -6.78 -9.04 17.56
C LEU A 217 -6.80 -7.57 18.02
N ASN A 218 -7.00 -7.33 19.31
CA ASN A 218 -6.90 -5.98 19.87
C ASN A 218 -5.46 -5.45 19.81
N PHE A 219 -4.46 -6.28 20.11
CA PHE A 219 -3.06 -5.91 19.97
C PHE A 219 -2.74 -5.44 18.55
N PHE A 220 -3.10 -6.22 17.53
CA PHE A 220 -2.81 -5.85 16.13
C PHE A 220 -3.57 -4.61 15.63
N ARG A 221 -4.64 -4.21 16.30
CA ARG A 221 -5.35 -2.96 16.00
C ARG A 221 -4.51 -1.73 16.36
N ASP A 222 -3.84 -1.77 17.50
CA ASP A 222 -3.10 -0.62 18.04
C ASP A 222 -1.61 -0.67 17.70
N PHE A 223 -1.07 -1.87 17.48
CA PHE A 223 0.32 -2.14 17.14
C PHE A 223 0.93 -1.23 16.05
N PRO A 224 0.24 -0.93 14.94
CA PRO A 224 0.83 -0.06 13.91
C PRO A 224 1.29 1.31 14.44
N GLN A 225 0.60 1.86 15.44
CA GLN A 225 0.90 3.18 16.00
C GLN A 225 2.06 3.17 17.00
N THR A 226 2.51 1.99 17.44
CA THR A 226 3.58 1.85 18.44
C THR A 226 4.94 1.49 17.83
N VAL A 227 4.98 1.28 16.52
CA VAL A 227 6.15 0.80 15.79
C VAL A 227 7.15 1.93 15.50
N ASP A 228 8.43 1.67 15.76
CA ASP A 228 9.55 2.50 15.33
C ASP A 228 10.00 2.09 13.91
N GLY A 229 9.76 2.96 12.92
CA GLY A 229 10.00 2.64 11.51
C GLY A 229 11.47 2.35 11.20
N GLN A 230 12.40 3.03 11.87
CA GLN A 230 13.83 2.83 11.68
C GLN A 230 14.28 1.44 12.16
N THR A 231 13.83 1.03 13.34
CA THR A 231 14.17 -0.27 13.92
C THR A 231 13.61 -1.41 13.07
N VAL A 232 12.35 -1.31 12.63
CA VAL A 232 11.73 -2.34 11.78
C VAL A 232 12.47 -2.49 10.46
N MET A 233 12.80 -1.38 9.78
CA MET A 233 13.55 -1.43 8.53
C MET A 233 14.96 -1.99 8.70
N ALA A 234 15.66 -1.64 9.79
CA ALA A 234 16.98 -2.19 10.06
C ALA A 234 16.97 -3.70 10.33
N ARG A 235 15.87 -4.22 10.92
CA ARG A 235 15.67 -5.66 11.11
C ARG A 235 15.28 -6.36 9.81
N SER A 236 14.36 -5.79 9.03
CA SER A 236 13.86 -6.41 7.80
C SER A 236 14.99 -6.69 6.80
N LEU A 237 15.98 -5.80 6.69
CA LEU A 237 17.14 -5.97 5.82
C LEU A 237 18.09 -7.11 6.23
N LYS A 238 17.99 -7.62 7.46
CA LYS A 238 18.80 -8.76 7.95
C LYS A 238 18.15 -10.12 7.68
N ILE A 239 16.89 -10.15 7.27
CA ILE A 239 16.16 -11.38 6.97
C ILE A 239 16.58 -11.84 5.56
N SER A 240 17.48 -12.83 5.51
CA SER A 240 18.05 -13.37 4.27
C SER A 240 17.38 -14.66 3.83
#